data_AF-A0A2U1PRQ1-F1
#
_entry.id   AF-A0A2U1PRQ1-F1
#
_cell.length_a   1.000
_cell.length_b   1.000
_cell.length_c   1.000
_cell.angle_alpha   90.00
_cell.angle_beta   90.00
_cell.angle_gamma   90.00
#
_symmetry.space_group_name_H-M   'P 1'
#
loop_
_entity.id
_entity.type
_entity.pdbx_description
1 polymer ?
#
loop_
_entity_poly.entity_id
_entity_poly.type
_entity_poly.pdbx_seq_one_letter_code
_entity_poly.pdbx_strand_id
1 'polypeptide(L)'
;MVSVPNFEQLKEVCGSNELKDCFKFVFAQDESENDGLIAKITDLCNGVRQKISKFADLIDEGQCISHFDATACVGLECLEKAQARNGDNLQALIGALDLARAARDEKREHVMLMDVRD
;
A
#
# COMPACT_ATOMS: atom_id res chain seq x y z
N MET A 1 -3.62 0.71 -18.34
CA MET A 1 -3.75 2.09 -17.83
C MET A 1 -4.96 2.70 -18.52
N VAL A 2 -5.91 3.25 -17.77
CA VAL A 2 -6.98 4.05 -18.37
C VAL A 2 -6.32 5.32 -18.89
N SER A 3 -6.58 5.69 -20.14
CA SER A 3 -6.06 6.94 -20.70
C SER A 3 -6.69 8.11 -19.93
N VAL A 4 -5.88 9.07 -19.50
CA VAL A 4 -6.42 10.32 -18.95
C VAL A 4 -7.29 10.96 -20.05
N PRO A 5 -8.57 11.27 -19.76
CA PRO A 5 -9.44 11.91 -20.74
C PRO A 5 -8.88 13.28 -21.13
N ASN A 6 -9.12 13.70 -22.38
CA ASN A 6 -8.73 15.04 -22.83
C ASN A 6 -9.64 16.11 -22.19
N PHE A 7 -9.29 17.39 -22.35
CA PHE A 7 -10.06 18.47 -21.71
C PHE A 7 -11.53 18.54 -22.13
N GLU A 8 -11.88 18.24 -23.38
CA GLU A 8 -13.29 18.26 -23.81
C GLU A 8 -14.08 17.12 -23.15
N GLN A 9 -13.47 15.93 -23.06
CA GLN A 9 -14.06 14.81 -22.32
C GLN A 9 -14.17 15.10 -20.82
N LEU A 10 -13.18 15.79 -20.24
CA LEU A 10 -13.22 16.20 -18.83
C LEU A 10 -14.37 17.17 -18.57
N LYS A 11 -14.59 18.15 -19.46
CA LYS A 11 -15.73 19.08 -19.35
C LYS A 11 -17.07 18.35 -19.37
N GLU A 12 -17.21 17.35 -20.25
CA GLU A 12 -18.41 16.51 -20.30
C GLU A 12 -18.60 15.70 -19.01
N VAL A 13 -17.53 15.10 -18.49
CA VAL A 13 -17.57 14.26 -17.28
C VAL A 13 -17.84 15.10 -16.02
N CYS A 14 -17.23 16.28 -15.91
CA CYS A 14 -17.44 17.17 -14.77
C CYS A 14 -18.72 18.01 -14.89
N GLY A 15 -19.32 18.10 -16.08
CA GLY A 15 -20.50 18.92 -16.34
C GLY A 15 -20.22 20.43 -16.32
N SER A 16 -18.95 20.84 -16.42
CA SER A 16 -18.50 22.23 -16.38
C SER A 16 -17.60 22.55 -17.55
N ASN A 17 -17.77 23.74 -18.14
CA ASN A 17 -16.85 24.26 -19.15
C ASN A 17 -15.62 24.94 -18.55
N GLU A 18 -15.58 25.10 -17.23
CA GLU A 18 -14.46 25.73 -16.53
C GLU A 18 -13.31 24.74 -16.37
N LEU A 19 -12.13 25.14 -16.84
CA LEU A 19 -10.93 24.31 -16.72
C LEU A 19 -10.54 24.03 -15.27
N LYS A 20 -10.86 24.97 -14.36
CA LYS A 20 -10.66 24.81 -12.92
C LYS A 20 -11.37 23.57 -12.39
N ASP A 21 -12.64 23.38 -12.75
CA ASP A 21 -13.44 22.22 -12.34
C ASP A 21 -12.90 20.92 -12.96
N CYS A 22 -12.42 20.98 -14.20
CA CYS A 22 -11.77 19.84 -14.85
C CYS A 22 -10.51 19.41 -14.08
N PHE A 23 -9.64 20.36 -13.69
CA PHE A 23 -8.46 20.05 -12.90
C PHE A 23 -8.82 19.52 -11.51
N LYS A 24 -9.79 20.14 -10.84
CA LYS A 24 -10.27 19.70 -9.53
C LYS A 24 -10.77 18.26 -9.59
N PHE A 25 -11.53 17.92 -10.62
CA PHE A 25 -12.03 16.57 -10.85
C PHE A 25 -10.90 15.56 -10.98
N VAL A 26 -9.86 15.86 -11.78
CA VAL A 26 -8.70 14.98 -11.96
C VAL A 26 -7.97 14.73 -10.63
N PHE A 27 -7.70 15.78 -9.85
CA PHE A 27 -7.02 15.61 -8.56
C PHE A 27 -7.88 14.91 -7.51
N ALA A 28 -9.19 15.15 -7.49
CA ALA A 28 -10.10 14.43 -6.59
C ALA A 28 -10.19 12.94 -6.95
N GLN A 29 -10.16 12.60 -8.25
CA GLN A 29 -10.09 11.22 -8.70
C GLN A 29 -8.78 10.57 -8.25
N ASP A 30 -7.64 11.22 -8.48
CA ASP A 30 -6.32 10.71 -8.07
C ASP A 30 -6.21 10.57 -6.53
N GLU A 31 -6.78 11.49 -5.75
CA GLU A 31 -6.92 11.35 -4.29
C GLU A 31 -7.66 10.05 -3.94
N SER A 32 -8.82 9.81 -4.56
CA SER A 32 -9.61 8.59 -4.32
C SER A 32 -8.90 7.31 -4.75
N GLU A 33 -8.12 7.36 -5.84
CA GLU A 33 -7.31 6.22 -6.29
C GLU A 33 -6.20 5.91 -5.27
N ASN A 34 -5.58 6.94 -4.69
CA ASN A 34 -4.59 6.78 -3.62
C ASN A 34 -5.22 6.21 -2.33
N ASP A 35 -6.44 6.60 -1.96
CA ASP A 35 -7.16 5.96 -0.84
C ASP A 35 -7.38 4.46 -1.09
N GLY A 36 -7.75 4.07 -2.31
CA GLY A 36 -7.86 2.67 -2.71
C GLY A 36 -6.52 1.92 -2.65
N LEU A 37 -5.42 2.57 -3.02
CA LEU A 37 -4.06 2.01 -2.91
C LEU A 37 -3.65 1.83 -1.44
N ILE A 38 -3.90 2.82 -0.59
CA ILE A 38 -3.63 2.78 0.86
C ILE A 38 -4.34 1.59 1.51
N ALA A 39 -5.62 1.36 1.18
CA ALA A 39 -6.38 0.23 1.69
C ALA A 39 -5.73 -1.11 1.31
N LYS A 40 -5.38 -1.28 0.03
CA LYS A 40 -4.72 -2.51 -0.46
C LYS A 40 -3.36 -2.76 0.21
N ILE A 41 -2.52 -1.74 0.33
CA ILE A 41 -1.21 -1.87 0.99
C ILE A 41 -1.39 -2.20 2.47
N THR A 42 -2.40 -1.62 3.12
CA THR A 42 -2.74 -1.91 4.52
C THR A 42 -3.11 -3.39 4.70
N ASP A 43 -3.95 -3.92 3.81
CA ASP A 43 -4.32 -5.34 3.84
C ASP A 43 -3.11 -6.26 3.63
N LEU A 44 -2.22 -5.91 2.68
CA LEU A 44 -0.96 -6.63 2.47
C LEU A 44 -0.07 -6.60 3.72
N CYS A 45 0.09 -5.44 4.36
CA CYS A 45 0.83 -5.31 5.62
C CYS A 45 0.26 -6.24 6.70
N ASN A 46 -1.07 -6.27 6.84
CA ASN A 46 -1.73 -7.12 7.83
C ASN A 46 -1.51 -8.61 7.54
N GLY A 47 -1.59 -9.03 6.28
CA GLY A 47 -1.26 -10.39 5.86
C GLY A 47 0.18 -10.79 6.18
N VAL A 48 1.15 -9.92 5.92
CA VAL A 48 2.56 -10.19 6.24
C VAL A 48 2.78 -10.24 7.76
N ARG A 49 2.17 -9.34 8.55
CA ARG A 49 2.24 -9.39 10.02
C ARG A 49 1.71 -10.70 10.58
N GLN A 50 0.58 -11.19 10.09
CA GLN A 50 0.04 -12.48 10.51
C GLN A 50 0.99 -13.63 10.17
N LYS A 51 1.61 -13.59 8.99
CA LYS A 51 2.61 -14.59 8.59
C LYS A 51 3.84 -14.56 9.48
N ILE A 52 4.35 -13.36 9.81
CA ILE A 52 5.46 -13.16 10.75
C ILE A 52 5.13 -13.75 12.11
N SER A 53 3.93 -13.48 12.65
CA SER A 53 3.50 -14.04 13.94
C SER A 53 3.53 -15.57 13.91
N LYS A 54 2.92 -16.19 12.90
CA LYS A 54 2.89 -17.66 12.77
C LYS A 54 4.29 -18.27 12.65
N PHE A 55 5.19 -17.62 11.93
CA PHE A 55 6.56 -18.09 11.77
C PHE A 55 7.34 -17.96 13.09
N ALA A 56 7.11 -16.90 13.87
CA ALA A 56 7.69 -16.77 15.20
C ALA A 56 7.23 -17.92 16.10
N ASP A 57 5.93 -18.22 16.15
CA ASP A 57 5.39 -19.33 16.93
C ASP A 57 6.03 -20.68 16.55
N LEU A 58 6.19 -20.95 15.25
CA LEU A 58 6.81 -22.18 14.75
C LEU A 58 8.32 -22.26 15.03
N ILE A 59 9.02 -21.11 14.99
CA ILE A 59 10.45 -21.06 15.34
C ILE A 59 10.63 -21.34 16.83
N ASP A 60 9.82 -20.72 17.69
CA ASP A 60 9.85 -20.93 19.13
C ASP A 60 9.52 -22.40 19.49
N GLU A 61 8.49 -22.97 18.85
CA GLU A 61 8.17 -24.40 19.01
C GLU A 61 9.33 -25.29 18.56
N GLY A 62 9.91 -25.02 17.39
CA GLY A 62 11.05 -25.76 16.86
C GLY A 62 12.25 -25.74 17.78
N GLN A 63 12.59 -24.58 18.35
CA GLN A 63 13.69 -24.44 19.31
C GLN A 63 13.47 -25.22 20.61
N CYS A 64 12.22 -25.52 20.97
CA CYS A 64 11.87 -26.31 22.15
C CYS A 64 11.92 -27.83 21.91
N ILE A 65 12.03 -28.30 20.67
CA ILE A 65 12.07 -29.73 20.34
C ILE A 65 13.46 -30.30 20.62
N SER A 66 13.54 -31.30 21.50
CA SER A 66 14.81 -31.86 21.96
C SER A 66 15.55 -32.72 20.94
N HIS A 67 14.87 -33.23 19.91
CA HIS A 67 15.46 -34.12 18.89
C HIS A 67 14.97 -33.72 17.49
N PHE A 68 15.83 -33.00 16.77
CA PHE A 68 15.71 -32.86 15.32
C PHE A 68 16.70 -33.77 14.62
N ASP A 69 16.24 -34.46 13.57
CA ASP A 69 17.16 -34.98 12.58
C ASP A 69 17.79 -33.84 11.76
N ALA A 70 18.84 -34.15 11.00
CA ALA A 70 19.57 -33.14 10.24
C ALA A 70 18.69 -32.39 9.22
N THR A 71 17.68 -33.05 8.64
CA THR A 71 16.76 -32.44 7.66
C THR A 71 15.86 -31.44 8.35
N ALA A 72 15.36 -31.78 9.53
CA ALA A 72 14.50 -30.90 10.30
C ALA A 72 15.23 -29.66 10.84
N CYS A 73 16.52 -29.78 11.21
CA CYS A 73 17.38 -28.61 11.51
C CYS A 73 17.48 -27.65 10.31
N VAL A 74 17.71 -28.18 9.11
CA VAL A 74 17.75 -27.37 7.87
C VAL A 74 16.40 -26.69 7.63
N GLY A 75 15.29 -27.38 7.92
CA GLY A 75 13.95 -26.80 7.86
C GLY A 75 13.78 -25.58 8.76
N LEU A 76 14.22 -25.67 10.02
CA LEU A 76 14.17 -24.57 10.98
C LEU A 76 15.03 -23.37 10.52
N GLU A 77 16.26 -23.61 10.05
CA GLU A 77 17.10 -22.53 9.50
C GLU A 77 16.46 -21.85 8.28
N CYS A 78 15.80 -22.63 7.41
CA CYS A 78 15.07 -22.07 6.27
C CYS A 78 13.89 -21.20 6.73
N LEU A 79 13.21 -21.61 7.80
CA LEU A 79 12.10 -20.86 8.39
C LEU A 79 12.58 -19.52 8.98
N GLU A 80 13.70 -19.52 9.71
CA GLU A 80 14.33 -18.29 10.24
C GLU A 80 14.75 -17.32 9.12
N LYS A 81 15.36 -17.84 8.04
CA LYS A 81 15.71 -17.03 6.86
C LYS A 81 14.47 -16.45 6.20
N ALA A 82 13.41 -17.24 6.05
CA ALA A 82 12.15 -16.78 5.49
C ALA A 82 11.45 -15.76 6.39
N GLN A 83 11.58 -15.88 7.70
CA GLN A 83 11.07 -14.92 8.69
C GLN A 83 11.75 -13.56 8.53
N ALA A 84 13.09 -13.53 8.44
CA ALA A 84 13.83 -12.30 8.18
C ALA A 84 13.36 -11.61 6.88
N ARG A 85 13.14 -12.40 5.80
CA ARG A 85 12.61 -11.88 4.53
C ARG A 85 11.18 -11.37 4.62
N ASN A 86 10.32 -11.99 5.42
CA ASN A 86 8.99 -11.44 5.68
C ASN A 86 9.09 -10.06 6.38
N GLY A 87 10.06 -9.90 7.29
CA GLY A 87 10.38 -8.61 7.92
C GLY A 87 10.78 -7.53 6.91
N ASP A 88 11.73 -7.85 6.01
CA ASP A 88 12.14 -6.96 4.93
C ASP A 88 10.95 -6.53 4.05
N ASN A 89 10.11 -7.49 3.66
CA ASN A 89 8.91 -7.23 2.87
C ASN A 89 7.90 -6.33 3.59
N LEU A 90 7.69 -6.55 4.90
CA LEU A 90 6.82 -5.68 5.70
C LEU A 90 7.34 -4.25 5.74
N GLN A 91 8.65 -4.07 5.93
CA GLN A 91 9.26 -2.75 5.98
C GLN A 91 9.11 -2.01 4.64
N ALA A 92 9.27 -2.71 3.52
CA ALA A 92 9.03 -2.15 2.19
C ALA A 92 7.57 -1.73 1.98
N LEU A 93 6.61 -2.55 2.43
CA LEU A 93 5.18 -2.21 2.35
C LEU A 93 4.82 -1.01 3.22
N ILE A 94 5.41 -0.87 4.41
CA ILE A 94 5.24 0.31 5.27
C ILE A 94 5.75 1.56 4.55
N GLY A 95 6.95 1.50 3.95
CA GLY A 95 7.47 2.62 3.16
C GLY A 95 6.56 2.99 1.98
N ALA A 96 6.01 2.00 1.28
CA ALA A 96 5.04 2.24 0.21
C ALA A 96 3.73 2.87 0.73
N LEU A 97 3.26 2.46 1.91
CA LEU A 97 2.08 3.03 2.56
C LEU A 97 2.27 4.51 2.91
N ASP A 98 3.45 4.86 3.41
CA ASP A 98 3.77 6.25 3.75
C ASP A 98 3.85 7.13 2.49
N LEU A 99 4.43 6.63 1.40
CA LEU A 99 4.42 7.31 0.10
C LEU A 99 3.00 7.51 -0.44
N ALA A 100 2.15 6.48 -0.36
CA ALA A 100 0.76 6.56 -0.82
C ALA A 100 -0.05 7.59 0.00
N ARG A 101 0.17 7.66 1.31
CA ARG A 101 -0.44 8.67 2.19
C ARG A 101 0.02 10.08 1.84
N ALA A 102 1.32 10.28 1.64
CA ALA A 102 1.85 11.58 1.24
C ALA A 102 1.29 12.02 -0.12
N ALA A 103 1.19 11.10 -1.10
CA ALA A 103 0.60 11.38 -2.39
C ALA A 103 -0.87 11.80 -2.27
N ARG A 104 -1.68 11.07 -1.49
CA ARG A 104 -3.08 11.45 -1.21
C ARG A 104 -3.17 12.85 -0.59
N ASP A 105 -2.36 13.13 0.43
CA ASP A 105 -2.39 14.42 1.12
C ASP A 105 -2.01 15.58 0.19
N GLU A 106 -1.04 15.35 -0.71
CA GLU A 106 -0.70 16.30 -1.77
C GLU A 106 -1.89 16.53 -2.74
N LYS A 107 -2.61 15.47 -3.14
CA LYS A 107 -3.78 15.62 -4.06
C LYS A 107 -4.92 16.36 -3.39
N ARG A 108 -5.16 16.09 -2.11
CA ARG A 108 -6.13 16.82 -1.29
C ARG A 108 -5.79 18.32 -1.23
N GLU A 109 -4.52 18.67 -1.04
CA GLU A 109 -4.07 20.07 -1.06
C GLU A 109 -4.35 20.73 -2.42
N HIS A 110 -4.06 20.04 -3.54
CA HIS A 110 -4.36 20.56 -4.88
C HIS A 110 -5.86 20.84 -5.08
N VAL A 111 -6.74 19.97 -4.58
CA VAL A 111 -8.19 20.18 -4.60
C VAL A 111 -8.58 21.41 -3.79
N MET A 112 -8.05 21.56 -2.57
CA MET A 112 -8.34 22.71 -1.70
C MET A 112 -7.87 24.05 -2.32
N LEU A 113 -6.73 24.07 -2.98
CA LEU A 113 -6.22 25.28 -3.66
C LEU A 113 -7.14 25.76 -4.78
N MET A 114 -7.91 24.84 -5.38
CA MET A 114 -8.91 25.18 -6.38
C MET A 114 -10.16 25.76 -5.70
N ASP A 115 -10.59 25.25 -4.54
CA ASP A 115 -11.75 25.80 -3.83
C ASP A 115 -11.56 27.21 -3.27
N VAL A 116 -10.33 27.61 -2.94
CA VAL A 116 -10.06 28.94 -2.33
C VAL A 116 -9.95 30.06 -3.37
N ARG A 117 -9.77 29.74 -4.66
CA ARG A 117 -9.54 30.71 -5.74
C ARG A 117 -10.82 30.97 -6.56
N ASP A 118 -11.94 31.18 -5.88
CA ASP A 118 -13.19 31.71 -6.47
C ASP A 118 -13.24 33.25 -6.40
#